data_AF-A0A538U258-F1
#
_entry.id   AF-A0A538U258-F1
#
_cell.length_a   1.000
_cell.length_b   1.000
_cell.length_c   1.000
_cell.angle_alpha   90.00
_cell.angle_beta   90.00
_cell.angle_gamma   90.00
#
_symmetry.space_group_name_H-M   'P 1'
#
loop_
_entity.id
_entity.type
_entity.pdbx_description
1 polymer ?
#
loop_
_entity_poly.entity_id
_entity_poly.type
_entity_poly.pdbx_seq_one_letter_code
_entity_poly.pdbx_strand_id
1 'polypeptide(L)'
;MWWTGYQDQPYSMGVIDHDRSPEGRVRMTLFRLAPAAYAWDILQFPYQGGELAGSGEAAWVDINGDERPELVAWLRASNDTLFDACKSCPFIIHEQTYTESRDGLQLHDMRVLPSPYATFTLFVRLLGEGNRAAAVRLLRDPARVTEAVTAAWGDRRRAKAWLLEYGEEERWPRWLEFLHHGVKGDQRYVVHFELKEGRWIISDWVTPHHTGGPAARDSVTAAPKRAGTPAGRSPAPKPATPRGKP
;
A
#
# COMPACT_ATOMS: atom_id res chain seq x y z
N MET A 1 -5.89 20.53 -9.36
CA MET A 1 -5.29 21.71 -10.00
C MET A 1 -5.10 22.76 -8.93
N TRP A 2 -3.92 23.37 -8.84
CA TRP A 2 -3.63 24.45 -7.89
C TRP A 2 -2.72 25.52 -8.50
N TRP A 3 -2.75 26.73 -7.92
CA TRP A 3 -1.95 27.90 -8.30
C TRP A 3 -0.86 28.19 -7.27
N THR A 4 0.41 28.13 -7.67
CA THR A 4 1.57 28.41 -6.81
C THR A 4 2.37 29.58 -7.37
N GLY A 5 3.09 30.32 -6.52
CA GLY A 5 4.00 31.39 -6.97
C GLY A 5 4.15 32.56 -5.99
N TYR A 6 5.05 33.48 -6.32
CA TYR A 6 5.19 34.76 -5.64
C TYR A 6 4.47 35.86 -6.44
N GLN A 7 3.99 36.92 -5.79
CA GLN A 7 3.39 38.07 -6.48
C GLN A 7 4.34 38.73 -7.49
N ASP A 8 5.65 38.61 -7.29
CA ASP A 8 6.71 39.14 -8.14
C ASP A 8 7.29 38.10 -9.12
N GLN A 9 6.77 36.88 -9.12
CA GLN A 9 7.17 35.82 -10.04
C GLN A 9 6.02 35.41 -10.96
N PRO A 10 6.33 34.81 -12.12
CA PRO A 10 5.29 34.34 -13.01
C PRO A 10 4.47 33.24 -12.34
N TYR A 11 3.14 33.31 -12.47
CA TYR A 11 2.21 32.33 -11.90
C TYR A 11 2.54 30.91 -12.36
N SER A 12 2.44 29.95 -11.46
CA SER A 12 2.59 28.54 -11.77
C SER A 12 1.31 27.76 -11.49
N MET A 13 1.07 26.76 -12.33
CA MET A 13 -0.09 25.88 -12.25
C MET A 13 0.36 24.43 -12.26
N GLY A 14 0.00 23.71 -11.20
CA GLY A 14 0.29 22.30 -11.06
C GLY A 14 -0.92 21.41 -11.35
N VAL A 15 -0.74 20.42 -12.23
CA VAL A 15 -1.75 19.41 -12.56
C VAL A 15 -1.27 18.03 -12.12
N ILE A 16 -2.10 17.34 -11.35
CA ILE A 16 -1.90 15.94 -10.96
C ILE A 16 -2.82 15.10 -11.82
N ASP A 17 -2.25 14.15 -12.54
CA ASP A 17 -2.97 13.26 -13.43
C ASP A 17 -2.81 11.82 -12.94
N HIS A 18 -3.91 11.08 -12.89
CA HIS A 18 -3.88 9.66 -12.60
C HIS A 18 -4.02 8.89 -13.91
N ASP A 19 -3.06 8.02 -14.19
CA ASP A 19 -3.20 7.07 -15.28
C ASP A 19 -4.40 6.15 -15.00
N ARG A 20 -5.22 5.90 -16.02
CA ARG A 20 -6.35 4.96 -15.97
C ARG A 20 -5.89 3.50 -16.02
N SER A 21 -4.60 3.26 -16.17
CA SER A 21 -4.04 1.91 -16.12
C SER A 21 -4.32 1.25 -14.76
N PRO A 22 -4.39 -0.10 -14.70
CA PRO A 22 -4.55 -0.82 -13.44
C PRO A 22 -3.46 -0.54 -12.40
N GLU A 23 -2.32 0.01 -12.84
CA GLU A 23 -1.22 0.43 -11.99
C GLU A 23 -1.48 1.79 -11.33
N GLY A 24 -2.45 2.58 -11.79
CA GLY A 24 -2.88 3.83 -11.15
C GLY A 24 -1.74 4.82 -10.91
N ARG A 25 -0.82 4.93 -11.88
CA ARG A 25 0.38 5.78 -11.72
C ARG A 25 -0.03 7.24 -11.58
N VAL A 26 0.54 7.90 -10.57
CA VAL A 26 0.38 9.35 -10.41
C VAL A 26 1.39 10.04 -11.32
N ARG A 27 0.96 11.07 -12.02
CA ARG A 27 1.79 11.92 -12.87
C ARG A 27 1.56 13.37 -12.50
N MET A 28 2.52 14.20 -12.85
CA MET A 28 2.47 15.63 -12.59
C MET A 28 2.98 16.41 -13.78
N THR A 29 2.26 17.48 -14.12
CA THR A 29 2.68 18.49 -15.09
C THR A 29 2.67 19.85 -14.40
N LEU A 30 3.76 20.60 -14.53
CA LEU A 30 3.89 21.95 -14.01
C LEU A 30 3.98 22.93 -15.17
N PHE A 31 3.06 23.90 -15.16
CA PHE A 31 3.02 25.00 -16.09
C PHE A 31 3.50 26.27 -15.39
N ARG A 32 4.17 27.16 -16.13
CA ARG A 32 4.51 28.51 -15.67
C ARG A 32 4.09 29.52 -16.72
N LEU A 33 3.42 30.58 -16.27
CA LEU A 33 3.04 31.68 -17.13
C LEU A 33 4.32 32.41 -17.56
N ALA A 34 4.45 32.77 -18.83
CA ALA A 34 5.56 33.61 -19.27
C ALA A 34 5.52 34.96 -18.52
N PRO A 35 6.67 35.62 -18.24
CA PRO A 35 6.69 36.90 -17.52
C PRO A 35 5.82 38.01 -18.14
N ALA A 36 5.67 37.98 -19.47
CA ALA A 36 4.82 38.92 -20.21
C ALA A 36 3.35 38.45 -20.32
N ALA A 37 2.95 37.41 -19.58
CA ALA A 37 1.58 36.90 -19.44
C ALA A 37 0.87 36.47 -20.74
N TYR A 38 1.60 36.23 -21.83
CA TYR A 38 1.02 35.89 -23.13
C TYR A 38 0.89 34.39 -23.40
N ALA A 39 1.59 33.53 -22.66
CA ALA A 39 1.60 32.09 -22.86
C ALA A 39 1.89 31.34 -21.55
N TRP A 40 1.45 30.07 -21.51
CA TRP A 40 1.81 29.09 -20.50
C TRP A 40 2.88 28.16 -21.06
N ASP A 41 4.04 28.12 -20.42
CA ASP A 41 5.13 27.22 -20.76
C ASP A 41 5.05 25.96 -19.88
N ILE A 42 5.34 24.80 -20.47
CA ILE A 42 5.50 23.55 -19.73
C ILE A 42 6.91 23.57 -19.11
N LEU A 43 6.97 23.71 -17.80
CA LEU A 43 8.24 23.74 -17.06
C LEU A 43 8.69 22.33 -16.70
N GLN A 44 7.74 21.45 -16.37
CA GLN A 44 8.02 20.05 -16.02
C GLN A 44 6.87 19.17 -16.50
N PHE A 45 7.20 18.04 -17.09
CA PHE A 45 6.23 17.04 -17.55
C PHE A 45 6.71 15.64 -17.17
N PRO A 46 5.83 14.61 -17.22
CA PRO A 46 6.21 13.24 -16.90
C PRO A 46 7.45 12.82 -17.71
N TYR A 47 8.40 12.10 -17.12
CA TYR A 47 9.68 11.70 -17.75
C TYR A 47 10.79 12.78 -17.83
N GLN A 48 10.56 14.00 -17.31
CA GLN A 48 11.59 15.03 -17.14
C GLN A 48 11.56 15.64 -15.72
N GLY A 49 12.68 15.64 -15.00
CA GLY A 49 12.74 16.07 -13.59
C GLY A 49 12.24 14.99 -12.62
N GLY A 50 12.31 15.24 -11.30
CA GLY A 50 12.01 14.25 -10.26
C GLY A 50 10.61 13.65 -10.40
N GLU A 51 10.52 12.46 -11.00
CA GLU A 51 9.24 11.83 -11.31
C GLU A 51 8.47 11.43 -10.05
N LEU A 52 7.16 11.65 -10.08
CA LEU A 52 6.20 10.84 -9.31
C LEU A 52 6.16 9.44 -9.94
N ALA A 53 7.20 8.64 -9.74
CA ALA A 53 7.28 7.30 -10.30
C ALA A 53 6.65 6.29 -9.34
N GLY A 54 5.33 6.14 -9.35
CA GLY A 54 4.66 5.14 -8.53
C GLY A 54 3.15 5.12 -8.61
N SER A 55 2.57 4.03 -8.10
CA SER A 55 1.14 3.88 -7.84
C SER A 55 0.80 4.53 -6.51
N GLY A 56 -0.22 5.37 -6.45
CA GLY A 56 -0.59 6.02 -5.19
C GLY A 56 -1.51 7.22 -5.35
N GLU A 57 -1.40 8.15 -4.42
CA GLU A 57 -2.14 9.41 -4.41
C GLU A 57 -1.17 10.60 -4.29
N ALA A 58 -1.59 11.77 -4.76
CA ALA A 58 -0.88 13.01 -4.50
C ALA A 58 -1.87 14.15 -4.32
N ALA A 59 -1.46 15.15 -3.53
CA ALA A 59 -2.25 16.33 -3.24
C ALA A 59 -1.36 17.57 -3.13
N TRP A 60 -1.95 18.73 -3.42
CA TRP A 60 -1.35 20.01 -3.08
C TRP A 60 -1.74 20.34 -1.64
N VAL A 61 -0.74 20.55 -0.79
CA VAL A 61 -0.92 20.79 0.65
C VAL A 61 -0.02 21.93 1.05
N ASP A 62 -0.57 22.96 1.68
CA ASP A 62 0.22 23.99 2.36
C ASP A 62 0.61 23.47 3.74
N ILE A 63 1.75 22.81 3.81
CA ILE A 63 2.23 22.13 5.02
C ILE A 63 2.66 23.15 6.07
N ASN A 64 3.24 24.27 5.61
CA ASN A 64 3.92 25.23 6.47
C ASN A 64 3.05 26.47 6.80
N GLY A 65 1.93 26.66 6.11
CA GLY A 65 0.97 27.74 6.32
C GLY A 65 1.36 29.07 5.66
N ASP A 66 2.18 29.04 4.61
CA ASP A 66 2.63 30.24 3.88
C ASP A 66 1.79 30.56 2.64
N GLU A 67 0.64 29.88 2.48
CA GLU A 67 -0.28 29.95 1.34
C GLU A 67 0.34 29.46 0.02
N ARG A 68 1.49 28.76 0.07
CA ARG A 68 2.16 28.17 -1.08
C ARG A 68 2.25 26.66 -0.91
N PRO A 69 1.29 25.89 -1.45
CA PRO A 69 1.31 24.46 -1.21
C PRO A 69 2.47 23.76 -1.87
N GLU A 70 3.04 22.84 -1.10
CA GLU A 70 3.89 21.77 -1.57
C GLU A 70 3.05 20.69 -2.27
N LEU A 71 3.69 19.95 -3.17
CA LEU A 71 3.11 18.73 -3.71
C LEU A 71 3.54 17.57 -2.81
N VAL A 72 2.56 16.92 -2.16
CA VAL A 72 2.78 15.73 -1.35
C VAL A 72 2.26 14.52 -2.10
N ALA A 73 3.09 13.49 -2.24
CA ALA A 73 2.73 12.24 -2.88
C ALA A 73 2.94 11.05 -1.94
N TRP A 74 1.92 10.20 -1.83
CA TRP A 74 1.92 8.94 -1.08
C TRP A 74 1.97 7.77 -2.06
N LEU A 75 3.18 7.33 -2.38
CA LEU A 75 3.44 6.34 -3.41
C LEU A 75 3.78 4.98 -2.79
N ARG A 76 3.32 3.91 -3.43
CA ARG A 76 3.72 2.54 -3.08
C ARG A 76 5.23 2.37 -3.31
N ALA A 77 5.95 2.02 -2.25
CA ALA A 77 7.36 1.69 -2.32
C ALA A 77 7.58 0.25 -2.80
N SER A 78 8.81 -0.02 -3.26
CA SER A 78 9.26 -1.39 -3.51
C SER A 78 9.20 -2.21 -2.22
N ASN A 79 8.69 -3.44 -2.32
CA ASN A 79 8.66 -4.34 -1.17
C ASN A 79 10.07 -4.79 -0.79
N ASP A 80 10.27 -5.08 0.48
CA ASP A 80 11.48 -5.73 0.97
C ASP A 80 11.60 -7.14 0.35
N THR A 81 12.81 -7.54 -0.03
CA THR A 81 13.04 -8.82 -0.74
C THR A 81 12.75 -10.04 0.12
N LEU A 82 12.66 -9.88 1.45
CA LEU A 82 12.22 -10.93 2.38
C LEU A 82 10.72 -11.20 2.34
N PHE A 83 9.92 -10.29 1.77
CA PHE A 83 8.46 -10.37 1.77
C PHE A 83 7.92 -10.69 0.38
N ASP A 84 6.99 -11.65 0.29
CA ASP A 84 6.25 -11.88 -0.94
C ASP A 84 5.12 -10.88 -1.08
N ALA A 85 5.09 -10.23 -2.24
CA ALA A 85 4.20 -9.12 -2.52
C ALA A 85 2.89 -9.62 -3.12
N CYS A 86 1.83 -9.72 -2.32
CA CYS A 86 0.49 -9.89 -2.89
C CYS A 86 -0.06 -8.53 -3.39
N LYS A 87 -0.90 -8.55 -4.43
CA LYS A 87 -1.37 -7.32 -5.09
C LYS A 87 -2.24 -6.45 -4.18
N SER A 88 -3.07 -7.08 -3.36
CA SER A 88 -4.04 -6.46 -2.44
C SER A 88 -3.52 -6.33 -1.01
N CYS A 89 -2.31 -6.79 -0.72
CA CYS A 89 -1.72 -6.73 0.60
C CYS A 89 -1.38 -5.27 0.95
N PRO A 90 -1.47 -4.87 2.23
CA PRO A 90 -0.74 -3.73 2.77
C PRO A 90 0.68 -3.63 2.19
N PHE A 91 1.09 -2.40 1.88
CA PHE A 91 2.37 -2.11 1.27
C PHE A 91 3.08 -0.98 2.00
N ILE A 92 4.40 -0.89 1.81
CA ILE A 92 5.19 0.24 2.29
C ILE A 92 4.82 1.47 1.45
N ILE A 93 4.59 2.60 2.11
CA ILE A 93 4.25 3.87 1.47
C ILE A 93 5.42 4.83 1.66
N HIS A 94 5.91 5.42 0.58
CA HIS A 94 6.77 6.59 0.61
C HIS A 94 5.91 7.84 0.54
N GLU A 95 6.05 8.72 1.52
CA GLU A 95 5.61 10.10 1.40
C GLU A 95 6.77 10.92 0.83
N GLN A 96 6.51 11.60 -0.27
CA GLN A 96 7.44 12.48 -0.96
C GLN A 96 6.86 13.90 -0.94
N THR A 97 7.63 14.85 -0.45
CA THR A 97 7.26 16.27 -0.45
C THR A 97 8.10 16.99 -1.48
N TYR A 98 7.44 17.72 -2.38
CA TYR A 98 8.07 18.50 -3.42
C TYR A 98 7.77 19.98 -3.24
N THR A 99 8.80 20.81 -3.34
CA THR A 99 8.72 22.26 -3.22
C THR A 99 9.00 22.92 -4.57
N GLU A 100 8.29 24.01 -4.87
CA GLU A 100 8.51 24.75 -6.11
C GLU A 100 9.86 25.48 -6.10
N SER A 101 10.60 25.36 -7.20
CA SER A 101 11.83 26.09 -7.47
C SER A 101 11.76 26.80 -8.83
N ARG A 102 12.83 27.52 -9.18
CA ARG A 102 12.95 28.15 -10.51
C ARG A 102 12.91 27.13 -11.64
N ASP A 103 13.47 25.95 -11.43
CA ASP A 103 13.58 24.89 -12.43
C ASP A 103 12.41 23.88 -12.36
N GLY A 104 11.38 24.19 -11.58
CA GLY A 104 10.20 23.33 -11.38
C GLY A 104 10.15 22.73 -9.98
N LEU A 105 9.39 21.65 -9.82
CA LEU A 105 9.23 20.99 -8.52
C LEU A 105 10.46 20.12 -8.21
N GLN A 106 11.01 20.31 -7.01
CA GLN A 106 12.16 19.55 -6.52
C GLN A 106 11.75 18.72 -5.32
N LEU A 107 12.21 17.48 -5.27
CA LEU A 107 12.02 16.61 -4.12
C LEU A 107 12.74 17.23 -2.91
N HIS A 108 11.97 17.65 -1.91
CA HIS A 108 12.47 18.26 -0.70
C HIS A 108 12.69 17.22 0.41
N ASP A 109 11.71 16.33 0.61
CA ASP A 109 11.77 15.26 1.62
C ASP A 109 11.20 13.96 1.05
N MET A 110 11.74 12.83 1.50
CA MET A 110 11.20 11.50 1.26
C MET A 110 11.32 10.66 2.51
N ARG A 111 10.19 10.11 2.97
CA ARG A 111 10.15 9.25 4.14
C ARG A 111 9.20 8.08 3.96
N VAL A 112 9.49 6.97 4.64
CA VAL A 112 8.53 5.87 4.77
C VAL A 112 7.47 6.27 5.77
N LEU A 113 6.19 6.22 5.39
CA LEU A 113 5.11 6.42 6.33
C LEU A 113 5.05 5.26 7.34
N PRO A 114 5.04 5.56 8.65
CA PRO A 114 4.86 4.53 9.67
C PRO A 114 3.50 3.83 9.51
N SER A 115 3.54 2.51 9.39
CA SER A 115 2.36 1.65 9.38
C SER A 115 2.67 0.32 10.08
N PRO A 116 1.65 -0.46 10.48
CA PRO A 116 1.84 -1.81 11.01
C PRO A 116 2.73 -2.68 10.11
N TYR A 117 2.43 -2.71 8.80
CA TYR A 117 3.20 -3.48 7.82
C TYR A 117 4.65 -2.97 7.71
N ALA A 118 4.85 -1.66 7.55
CA ALA A 118 6.20 -1.09 7.46
C ALA A 118 7.01 -1.32 8.74
N THR A 119 6.37 -1.29 9.91
CA THR A 119 7.00 -1.56 11.22
C THR A 119 7.48 -2.99 11.31
N PHE A 120 6.67 -3.95 10.89
CA PHE A 120 7.05 -5.36 10.89
C PHE A 120 8.17 -5.66 9.90
N THR A 121 8.08 -5.14 8.67
CA THR A 121 9.14 -5.28 7.66
C THR A 121 10.46 -4.68 8.16
N LEU A 122 10.42 -3.49 8.78
CA LEU A 122 11.61 -2.87 9.37
C LEU A 122 12.19 -3.73 10.51
N PHE A 123 11.35 -4.26 11.39
CA PHE A 123 11.78 -5.15 12.46
C PHE A 123 12.53 -6.37 11.93
N VAL A 124 11.93 -7.08 10.97
CA VAL A 124 12.54 -8.27 10.32
C VAL A 124 13.85 -7.91 9.63
N ARG A 125 13.91 -6.78 8.92
CA ARG A 125 15.13 -6.29 8.28
C ARG A 125 16.25 -6.00 9.29
N LEU A 126 15.93 -5.32 10.38
CA LEU A 126 16.90 -5.02 11.45
C LEU A 126 17.46 -6.30 12.09
N LEU A 127 16.63 -7.35 12.24
CA LEU A 127 17.11 -8.66 12.68
C LEU A 127 18.10 -9.26 11.67
N GLY A 128 17.79 -9.19 10.38
CA GLY A 128 18.67 -9.70 9.30
C GLY A 128 19.97 -8.90 9.12
N GLU A 129 19.98 -7.63 9.54
CA GLU A 129 21.18 -6.78 9.61
C GLU A 129 21.98 -6.97 10.91
N GLY A 130 21.48 -7.78 11.85
CA GLY A 130 22.10 -7.98 13.17
C GLY A 130 21.95 -6.76 14.11
N ASN A 131 21.16 -5.75 13.73
CA ASN A 131 20.94 -4.54 14.51
C ASN A 131 19.87 -4.73 15.60
N ARG A 132 20.21 -5.59 16.57
CA ARG A 132 19.30 -5.97 17.66
C ARG A 132 18.87 -4.79 18.52
N ALA A 133 19.76 -3.82 18.72
CA ALA A 133 19.48 -2.62 19.53
C ALA A 133 18.38 -1.75 18.90
N ALA A 134 18.38 -1.57 17.58
CA ALA A 134 17.31 -0.87 16.88
C ALA A 134 16.02 -1.71 16.83
N ALA A 135 16.12 -3.02 16.60
CA ALA A 135 14.96 -3.91 16.54
C ALA A 135 14.16 -3.90 17.85
N VAL A 136 14.84 -3.92 19.00
CA VAL A 136 14.21 -3.84 20.33
C VAL A 136 13.36 -2.59 20.52
N ARG A 137 13.72 -1.46 19.89
CA ARG A 137 12.95 -0.20 20.00
C ARG A 137 11.59 -0.25 19.30
N LEU A 138 11.36 -1.25 18.45
CA LEU A 138 10.10 -1.48 17.75
C LEU A 138 9.17 -2.43 18.52
N LEU A 139 9.59 -2.94 19.68
CA LEU A 139 8.83 -3.87 20.50
C LEU A 139 8.29 -3.20 21.75
N ARG A 140 7.07 -3.57 22.17
CA ARG A 140 6.56 -3.27 23.52
C ARG A 140 7.38 -3.98 24.58
N ASP A 141 7.66 -5.27 24.38
CA ASP A 141 8.53 -6.07 25.23
C ASP A 141 9.87 -6.37 24.54
N PRO A 142 10.98 -5.73 24.98
CA PRO A 142 12.32 -5.97 24.47
C PRO A 142 12.77 -7.44 24.47
N ALA A 143 12.32 -8.26 25.42
CA ALA A 143 12.82 -9.63 25.60
C ALA A 143 12.49 -10.52 24.38
N ARG A 144 11.37 -10.23 23.73
CA ARG A 144 10.82 -11.00 22.61
C ARG A 144 11.65 -10.95 21.34
N VAL A 145 12.59 -9.99 21.23
CA VAL A 145 13.58 -10.00 20.15
C VAL A 145 14.35 -11.33 20.10
N THR A 146 14.55 -11.97 21.26
CA THR A 146 15.24 -13.26 21.35
C THR A 146 14.45 -14.36 20.66
N GLU A 147 13.11 -14.40 20.87
CA GLU A 147 12.23 -15.37 20.21
C GLU A 147 12.30 -15.22 18.69
N ALA A 148 12.22 -13.99 18.17
CA ALA A 148 12.28 -13.72 16.74
C ALA A 148 13.64 -14.11 16.12
N VAL A 149 14.75 -13.86 16.83
CA VAL A 149 16.09 -14.29 16.42
C VAL A 149 16.21 -15.82 16.41
N THR A 150 15.75 -16.49 17.46
CA THR A 150 15.76 -17.96 17.54
C THR A 150 14.87 -18.60 16.47
N ALA A 151 13.79 -17.95 16.10
CA ALA A 151 12.91 -18.36 15.00
C ALA A 151 13.46 -17.99 13.61
N ALA A 152 14.67 -17.41 13.53
CA ALA A 152 15.35 -17.01 12.30
C ALA A 152 14.53 -16.07 11.40
N TRP A 153 13.76 -15.15 12.01
CA TRP A 153 12.88 -14.22 11.27
C TRP A 153 13.63 -13.35 10.25
N GLY A 154 14.88 -12.99 10.54
CA GLY A 154 15.74 -12.19 9.67
C GLY A 154 16.64 -12.98 8.71
N ASP A 155 16.38 -14.28 8.43
CA ASP A 155 17.25 -15.07 7.54
C ASP A 155 17.19 -14.58 6.09
N ARG A 156 18.24 -13.86 5.68
CA ARG A 156 18.37 -13.26 4.34
C ARG A 156 18.70 -14.25 3.22
N ARG A 157 18.96 -15.52 3.54
CA ARG A 157 19.25 -16.56 2.53
C ARG A 157 18.00 -16.99 1.78
N ARG A 158 16.81 -16.72 2.33
CA ARG A 158 15.51 -17.04 1.73
C ARG A 158 14.80 -15.76 1.34
N ALA A 159 14.85 -15.43 0.05
CA ALA A 159 13.99 -14.39 -0.48
C ALA A 159 12.52 -14.80 -0.29
N LYS A 160 11.64 -13.82 -0.07
CA LYS A 160 10.19 -14.05 0.09
C LYS A 160 9.85 -15.04 1.22
N ALA A 161 10.65 -15.05 2.29
CA ALA A 161 10.41 -15.87 3.46
C ALA A 161 9.10 -15.53 4.19
N TRP A 162 8.59 -14.31 4.01
CA TRP A 162 7.39 -13.82 4.67
C TRP A 162 6.27 -13.57 3.67
N LEU A 163 5.12 -14.20 3.88
CA LEU A 163 3.91 -13.97 3.10
C LEU A 163 2.82 -13.43 4.04
N LEU A 164 2.24 -12.29 3.70
CA LEU A 164 1.05 -11.81 4.40
C LEU A 164 -0.18 -12.58 3.90
N GLU A 165 -0.86 -13.32 4.77
CA GLU A 165 -2.05 -14.12 4.42
C GLU A 165 -3.34 -13.35 4.74
N TYR A 166 -3.45 -12.80 5.94
CA TYR A 166 -4.65 -12.12 6.43
C TYR A 166 -4.30 -10.87 7.23
N GLY A 167 -5.28 -9.98 7.37
CA GLY A 167 -5.20 -8.81 8.22
C GLY A 167 -6.59 -8.30 8.54
N GLU A 168 -6.67 -7.44 9.54
CA GLU A 168 -7.88 -6.67 9.80
C GLU A 168 -8.23 -5.81 8.57
N GLU A 169 -9.52 -5.71 8.22
CA GLU A 169 -10.00 -4.93 7.05
C GLU A 169 -10.00 -3.40 7.30
N GLU A 170 -9.50 -2.97 8.45
CA GLU A 170 -9.34 -1.57 8.82
C GLU A 170 -8.20 -0.90 8.04
N ARG A 171 -8.33 0.41 7.78
CA ARG A 171 -7.29 1.19 7.08
C ARG A 171 -5.93 1.12 7.79
N TRP A 172 -5.96 1.02 9.11
CA TRP A 172 -4.79 0.88 9.97
C TRP A 172 -4.94 -0.37 10.86
N PRO A 173 -4.55 -1.55 10.35
CA PRO A 173 -4.83 -2.81 11.01
C PRO A 173 -4.04 -2.96 12.31
N ARG A 174 -4.70 -3.41 13.39
CA ARG A 174 -4.05 -3.69 14.68
C ARG A 174 -3.40 -5.06 14.73
N TRP A 175 -3.68 -5.92 13.76
CA TRP A 175 -3.02 -7.21 13.64
C TRP A 175 -2.90 -7.62 12.17
N LEU A 176 -1.85 -8.38 11.88
CA LEU A 176 -1.56 -8.96 10.58
C LEU A 176 -1.09 -10.40 10.78
N GLU A 177 -1.59 -11.32 9.95
CA GLU A 177 -1.19 -12.73 9.95
C GLU A 177 -0.22 -13.02 8.81
N PHE A 178 0.95 -13.52 9.17
CA PHE A 178 2.00 -13.88 8.23
C PHE A 178 2.32 -15.37 8.27
N LEU A 179 2.52 -15.95 7.10
CA LEU A 179 3.19 -17.23 6.91
C LEU A 179 4.69 -16.99 6.76
N HIS A 180 5.49 -17.63 7.61
CA HIS A 180 6.95 -17.60 7.57
C HIS A 180 7.51 -18.93 7.08
N HIS A 181 8.19 -18.92 5.94
CA HIS A 181 8.88 -20.07 5.34
C HIS A 181 10.24 -20.32 6.00
N GLY A 182 10.21 -20.75 7.27
CA GLY A 182 11.39 -20.93 8.10
C GLY A 182 12.19 -22.21 7.83
N VAL A 183 13.39 -22.29 8.38
CA VAL A 183 14.29 -23.47 8.24
C VAL A 183 13.64 -24.75 8.80
N LYS A 184 12.82 -24.61 9.84
CA LYS A 184 12.10 -25.72 10.49
C LYS A 184 10.74 -26.05 9.85
N GLY A 185 10.40 -25.40 8.73
CA GLY A 185 9.11 -25.49 8.08
C GLY A 185 8.31 -24.19 8.17
N ASP A 186 7.13 -24.23 7.57
CA ASP A 186 6.21 -23.10 7.51
C ASP A 186 5.54 -22.87 8.87
N GLN A 187 5.53 -21.62 9.31
CA GLN A 187 4.94 -21.23 10.59
C GLN A 187 4.13 -19.96 10.43
N ARG A 188 2.88 -19.98 10.93
CA ARG A 188 2.02 -18.80 11.01
C ARG A 188 2.32 -17.98 12.26
N TYR A 189 2.26 -16.66 12.11
CA TYR A 189 2.35 -15.68 13.18
C TYR A 189 1.27 -14.62 13.00
N VAL A 190 0.46 -14.42 14.04
CA VAL A 190 -0.44 -13.27 14.13
C VAL A 190 0.29 -12.20 14.93
N VAL A 191 0.75 -11.15 14.24
CA VAL A 191 1.52 -10.05 14.83
C VAL A 191 0.56 -8.92 15.17
N HIS A 192 0.62 -8.45 16.41
CA HIS A 192 -0.23 -7.39 16.93
C HIS A 192 0.56 -6.09 17.04
N PHE A 193 -0.11 -4.98 16.75
CA PHE A 193 0.47 -3.64 16.69
C PHE A 193 -0.32 -2.67 17.54
N GLU A 194 0.36 -1.63 17.99
CA GLU A 194 -0.27 -0.51 18.65
C GLU A 194 0.45 0.79 18.34
N LEU A 195 -0.25 1.91 18.55
CA LEU A 195 0.33 3.23 18.43
C LEU A 195 0.79 3.70 19.82
N LYS A 196 2.09 3.89 19.99
CA LYS A 196 2.70 4.42 21.21
C LYS A 196 3.46 5.70 20.86
N GLU A 197 3.11 6.81 21.51
CA GLU A 197 3.78 8.12 21.30
C GLU A 197 3.85 8.52 19.81
N GLY A 198 2.77 8.28 19.07
CA GLY A 198 2.69 8.58 17.64
C GLY A 198 3.48 7.63 16.72
N ARG A 199 3.97 6.50 17.24
CA ARG A 199 4.73 5.50 16.47
C ARG A 199 4.07 4.13 16.58
N TRP A 200 4.04 3.42 15.46
CA TRP A 200 3.64 2.02 15.46
C TRP A 200 4.74 1.16 16.07
N ILE A 201 4.35 0.27 16.98
CA ILE A 201 5.22 -0.75 17.57
C ILE A 201 4.54 -2.11 17.55
N ILE A 202 5.33 -3.17 17.60
CA ILE A 202 4.85 -4.54 17.76
C ILE A 202 4.56 -4.76 19.24
N SER A 203 3.28 -4.98 19.56
CA SER A 203 2.83 -5.19 20.93
C SER A 203 3.04 -6.63 21.39
N ASP A 204 2.70 -7.59 20.52
CA ASP A 204 2.78 -9.03 20.75
C ASP A 204 2.75 -9.78 19.40
N TRP A 205 2.95 -11.09 19.41
CA TRP A 205 2.70 -12.03 18.34
C TRP A 205 2.43 -13.40 18.91
N VAL A 206 1.48 -14.10 18.32
CA VAL A 206 1.11 -15.45 18.72
C VAL A 206 1.26 -16.40 17.55
N THR A 207 1.63 -17.63 17.86
CA THR A 207 1.52 -18.74 16.92
C THR A 207 0.13 -19.34 17.08
N PRO A 208 -0.79 -19.16 16.11
CA PRO A 208 -2.11 -19.76 16.22
C PRO A 208 -1.96 -21.29 16.31
N HIS A 209 -2.49 -21.88 17.40
CA HIS A 209 -2.56 -23.33 17.52
C HIS A 209 -3.56 -23.85 16.50
N HIS A 210 -3.09 -24.65 15.55
CA HIS A 210 -3.96 -25.41 14.65
C HIS A 210 -4.80 -26.40 15.47
N THR A 211 -5.98 -25.98 15.89
CA THR A 211 -7.09 -26.88 16.20
C THR A 211 -7.77 -27.24 14.88
N GLY A 212 -7.12 -28.10 14.09
CA GLY A 212 -7.75 -28.89 13.02
C GLY A 212 -8.22 -28.18 11.74
N GLY A 213 -7.41 -28.27 10.68
CA GLY A 213 -7.83 -28.62 9.30
C GLY A 213 -8.56 -27.58 8.40
N PRO A 214 -8.30 -27.58 7.07
CA PRO A 214 -9.09 -26.86 6.09
C PRO A 214 -10.38 -27.64 5.77
N ALA A 215 -11.40 -27.51 6.61
CA ALA A 215 -12.75 -28.02 6.33
C ALA A 215 -13.81 -27.36 7.24
N ALA A 216 -13.91 -26.03 7.22
CA ALA A 216 -15.02 -25.33 7.88
C ALA A 216 -15.36 -24.00 7.20
N ARG A 217 -15.35 -23.97 5.86
CA ARG A 217 -16.00 -22.93 5.07
C ARG A 217 -16.56 -23.59 3.82
N ASP A 218 -17.74 -24.17 3.97
CA ASP A 218 -18.74 -24.41 2.92
C ASP A 218 -19.83 -25.32 3.51
N SER A 219 -20.76 -24.80 4.31
CA SER A 219 -22.09 -25.42 4.58
C SER A 219 -23.00 -24.58 5.49
N VAL A 220 -23.19 -23.27 5.28
CA VAL A 220 -24.39 -22.54 5.75
C VAL A 220 -24.60 -21.37 4.77
N THR A 221 -25.44 -21.42 3.75
CA THR A 221 -26.92 -21.50 3.82
C THR A 221 -27.50 -22.19 2.59
N ALA A 222 -28.07 -23.39 2.78
CA ALA A 222 -29.18 -23.86 1.97
C ALA A 222 -30.49 -23.32 2.58
N ALA A 223 -31.25 -22.55 1.80
CA ALA A 223 -32.54 -22.02 2.21
C ALA A 223 -33.57 -23.14 2.50
N PRO A 224 -34.53 -22.93 3.43
CA PRO A 224 -35.51 -23.96 3.76
C PRO A 224 -36.53 -24.14 2.64
N LYS A 225 -36.73 -25.40 2.22
CA LYS A 225 -37.77 -25.84 1.29
C LYS A 225 -39.16 -25.62 1.90
N ARG A 226 -40.00 -24.78 1.27
CA ARG A 226 -41.47 -24.84 1.41
C ARG A 226 -42.02 -25.94 0.50
N ALA A 227 -42.89 -26.79 1.04
CA ALA A 227 -43.64 -27.80 0.29
C ALA A 227 -45.03 -27.26 -0.09
N GLY A 228 -45.52 -27.60 -1.29
CA GLY A 228 -46.93 -27.38 -1.72
C GLY A 228 -47.15 -27.18 -3.23
N THR A 229 -47.34 -28.30 -3.92
CA THR A 229 -47.65 -28.64 -5.35
C THR A 229 -48.99 -28.00 -5.88
N PRO A 230 -49.47 -28.13 -7.16
CA PRO A 230 -49.08 -29.09 -8.22
C PRO A 230 -49.11 -28.69 -9.73
N ALA A 231 -48.44 -29.56 -10.51
CA ALA A 231 -48.74 -30.12 -11.85
C ALA A 231 -48.99 -29.23 -13.10
N GLY A 232 -48.22 -29.48 -14.18
CA GLY A 232 -48.65 -29.18 -15.54
C GLY A 232 -47.59 -29.23 -16.66
N ARG A 233 -47.45 -30.43 -17.27
CA ARG A 233 -47.03 -30.74 -18.67
C ARG A 233 -45.59 -30.54 -19.18
N SER A 234 -45.14 -31.63 -19.83
CA SER A 234 -43.90 -31.92 -20.57
C SER A 234 -43.53 -30.97 -21.73
N PRO A 235 -42.26 -31.03 -22.20
CA PRO A 235 -41.69 -30.08 -23.17
C PRO A 235 -41.81 -30.53 -24.63
N ALA A 236 -41.73 -29.57 -25.56
CA ALA A 236 -41.47 -29.80 -26.98
C ALA A 236 -40.61 -28.66 -27.59
N PRO A 237 -39.87 -28.90 -28.68
CA PRO A 237 -38.55 -28.30 -28.94
C PRO A 237 -38.56 -27.07 -29.88
N LYS A 238 -37.39 -26.40 -29.93
CA LYS A 238 -37.02 -25.26 -30.81
C LYS A 238 -37.35 -25.49 -32.29
N PRO A 239 -37.67 -24.40 -33.00
CA PRO A 239 -37.19 -24.22 -34.37
C PRO A 239 -36.31 -22.96 -34.54
N ALA A 240 -35.52 -23.03 -35.61
CA ALA A 240 -34.41 -22.18 -35.99
C ALA A 240 -34.77 -20.77 -36.50
N THR A 241 -33.78 -19.89 -36.41
CA THR A 241 -33.68 -18.59 -37.08
C THR A 241 -33.77 -18.70 -38.60
N PRO A 242 -34.37 -17.71 -39.28
CA PRO A 242 -33.89 -17.30 -40.59
C PRO A 242 -33.49 -15.83 -40.66
N ARG A 243 -32.50 -15.62 -41.53
CA ARG A 243 -31.86 -14.38 -41.97
C ARG A 243 -32.86 -13.35 -42.52
N GLY A 244 -32.48 -12.07 -42.43
CA GLY A 244 -33.03 -11.04 -43.30
C GLY A 244 -32.49 -9.63 -42.99
N LYS A 245 -31.48 -9.19 -43.73
CA LYS A 245 -31.20 -7.76 -44.01
C LYS A 245 -32.23 -7.25 -45.03
N PRO A 246 -32.54 -5.95 -45.04
CA PRO A 246 -31.75 -5.00 -45.85
C PRO A 246 -30.85 -4.09 -45.00
#